data_AF-A0A1C5VBS3-F1
#
_entry.id   AF-A0A1C5VBS3-F1
#
_cell.length_a   1.000
_cell.length_b   1.000
_cell.length_c   1.000
_cell.angle_alpha   90.00
_cell.angle_beta   90.00
_cell.angle_gamma   90.00
#
_symmetry.space_group_name_H-M   'P 1'
#
loop_
_entity.id
_entity.type
_entity.pdbx_description
1 polymer ?
#
loop_
_entity_poly.entity_id
_entity_poly.type
_entity_poly.pdbx_seq_one_letter_code
_entity_poly.pdbx_strand_id
1 'polypeptide(L)'
;MSFQYDQYLTQHRSNVKRGFDWIAENLPELLVDGFDYGWQIEFAHDKSKDEQDEYEAYDAYFYGGNRSYAVMQNYQKAWLLHLHRNPHHWQYWILINDDPKEGEIILEMPYNYIIEMICDWWAFSWQKGKLDEIFGWYDEHCKYMKLHPKTRKTIEDILEKMKTKLDEIKEKNELQN
;
A
#
# COMPACT_ATOMS: atom_id res chain seq x y z
N MET A 1 9.79 -17.83 13.12
CA MET A 1 10.17 -17.27 11.81
C MET A 1 10.16 -18.39 10.79
N SER A 2 9.14 -18.39 9.94
CA SER A 2 9.04 -19.34 8.83
C SER A 2 9.65 -18.77 7.56
N PHE A 3 10.29 -19.65 6.81
CA PHE A 3 10.83 -19.32 5.48
C PHE A 3 9.76 -18.78 4.52
N GLN A 4 8.50 -19.23 4.67
CA GLN A 4 7.40 -18.83 3.78
C GLN A 4 7.01 -17.37 3.99
N TYR A 5 7.01 -16.89 5.24
CA TYR A 5 6.70 -15.49 5.52
C TYR A 5 7.84 -14.56 5.07
N ASP A 6 9.10 -14.96 5.25
CA ASP A 6 10.26 -14.21 4.75
C ASP A 6 10.22 -14.06 3.21
N GLN A 7 9.85 -15.13 2.51
CA GLN A 7 9.66 -15.09 1.05
C GLN A 7 8.53 -14.14 0.65
N TYR A 8 7.41 -14.15 1.38
CA TYR A 8 6.30 -13.23 1.14
C TYR A 8 6.73 -11.77 1.32
N LEU A 9 7.37 -11.42 2.44
CA LEU A 9 7.85 -10.06 2.70
C LEU A 9 8.82 -9.58 1.63
N THR A 10 9.78 -10.44 1.25
CA THR A 10 10.75 -10.13 0.19
C THR A 10 10.05 -9.87 -1.15
N GLN A 11 9.09 -10.73 -1.52
CA GLN A 11 8.37 -10.62 -2.79
C GLN A 11 7.45 -9.38 -2.82
N HIS A 12 6.76 -9.09 -1.72
CA HIS A 12 5.89 -7.91 -1.60
C HIS A 12 6.70 -6.62 -1.74
N ARG A 13 7.75 -6.44 -0.91
CA ARG A 13 8.64 -5.26 -0.96
C ARG A 13 9.27 -5.09 -2.35
N SER A 14 9.68 -6.18 -3.00
CA SER A 14 10.18 -6.13 -4.38
C SER A 14 9.14 -5.63 -5.39
N ASN A 15 7.87 -6.03 -5.24
CA ASN A 15 6.80 -5.57 -6.12
C ASN A 15 6.40 -4.11 -5.85
N VAL A 16 6.45 -3.66 -4.59
CA VAL A 16 6.27 -2.25 -4.24
C VAL A 16 7.34 -1.39 -4.90
N LYS A 17 8.61 -1.83 -4.84
CA LYS A 17 9.71 -1.18 -5.56
C LYS A 17 9.47 -1.14 -7.06
N ARG A 18 8.98 -2.22 -7.70
CA ARG A 18 8.65 -2.22 -9.13
C ARG A 18 7.58 -1.18 -9.48
N GLY A 19 6.58 -1.00 -8.62
CA GLY A 19 5.59 0.07 -8.78
C GLY A 19 6.24 1.45 -8.77
N PHE A 20 7.13 1.69 -7.80
CA PHE A 20 7.89 2.94 -7.72
C PHE A 20 8.80 3.17 -8.93
N ASP A 21 9.60 2.17 -9.32
CA ASP A 21 10.51 2.25 -10.47
C ASP A 21 9.73 2.59 -11.75
N TRP A 22 8.55 1.97 -11.94
CA TRP A 22 7.71 2.25 -13.08
C TRP A 22 7.20 3.69 -13.08
N ILE A 23 6.77 4.22 -11.93
CA ILE A 23 6.35 5.63 -11.81
C ILE A 23 7.53 6.55 -12.13
N ALA A 24 8.72 6.26 -11.58
CA ALA A 24 9.91 7.06 -11.82
C ALA A 24 10.32 7.09 -13.31
N GLU A 25 10.14 5.99 -14.04
CA GLU A 25 10.45 5.90 -15.46
C GLU A 25 9.37 6.52 -16.35
N ASN A 26 8.09 6.32 -16.03
CA ASN A 26 6.98 6.59 -16.95
C ASN A 26 6.19 7.85 -16.63
N LEU A 27 6.18 8.27 -15.36
CA LEU A 27 5.45 9.43 -14.82
C LEU A 27 6.32 10.18 -13.77
N PRO A 28 7.56 10.58 -14.10
CA PRO A 28 8.47 11.20 -13.14
C PRO A 28 7.91 12.50 -12.53
N GLU A 29 7.00 13.18 -13.22
CA GLU A 29 6.34 14.39 -12.72
C GLU A 29 5.44 14.13 -11.50
N LEU A 30 5.11 12.87 -11.19
CA LEU A 30 4.41 12.49 -9.97
C LEU A 30 5.32 12.50 -8.74
N LEU A 31 6.64 12.42 -8.92
CA LEU A 31 7.62 12.41 -7.83
C LEU A 31 8.07 13.84 -7.52
N VAL A 32 7.23 14.57 -6.77
CA VAL A 32 7.49 15.98 -6.44
C VAL A 32 8.69 16.14 -5.50
N ASP A 33 9.42 17.24 -5.64
CA ASP A 33 10.58 17.56 -4.81
C ASP A 33 10.23 17.63 -3.31
N GLY A 34 11.23 17.38 -2.46
CA GLY A 34 11.11 17.51 -1.00
C GLY A 34 10.94 16.19 -0.25
N PHE A 35 10.95 15.06 -0.94
CA PHE A 35 10.86 13.72 -0.34
C PHE A 35 11.94 12.79 -0.88
N ASP A 36 12.44 11.89 -0.02
CA ASP A 36 13.30 10.79 -0.42
C ASP A 36 12.45 9.54 -0.67
N TYR A 37 11.81 9.49 -1.85
CA TYR A 37 10.96 8.35 -2.23
C TYR A 37 11.74 7.05 -2.33
N GLY A 38 13.01 7.10 -2.75
CA GLY A 38 13.87 5.94 -2.81
C GLY A 38 14.02 5.33 -1.43
N TRP A 39 14.48 6.11 -0.45
CA TRP A 39 14.56 5.62 0.93
C TRP A 39 13.21 5.14 1.47
N GLN A 40 12.15 5.93 1.28
CA GLN A 40 10.83 5.63 1.84
C GLN A 40 10.24 4.34 1.26
N ILE A 41 10.18 4.21 -0.07
CA ILE A 41 9.43 3.14 -0.75
C ILE A 41 10.30 1.91 -0.99
N GLU A 42 11.59 2.07 -1.30
CA GLU A 42 12.48 0.93 -1.55
C GLU A 42 13.02 0.32 -0.26
N PHE A 43 13.39 1.14 0.73
CA PHE A 43 14.13 0.67 1.90
C PHE A 43 13.29 0.64 3.19
N ALA A 44 12.38 1.60 3.38
CA ALA A 44 11.63 1.74 4.63
C ALA A 44 10.22 1.14 4.59
N HIS A 45 9.70 0.82 3.40
CA HIS A 45 8.36 0.27 3.24
C HIS A 45 8.17 -0.99 4.07
N ASP A 46 7.13 -0.99 4.92
CA ASP A 46 6.77 -2.11 5.79
C ASP A 46 7.91 -2.61 6.69
N LYS A 47 8.85 -1.73 7.05
CA LYS A 47 9.95 -2.11 7.96
C LYS A 47 9.44 -2.63 9.30
N SER A 48 8.28 -2.16 9.78
CA SER A 48 7.69 -2.64 11.03
C SER A 48 7.35 -4.14 11.02
N LYS A 49 7.21 -4.77 9.85
CA LYS A 49 6.98 -6.22 9.73
C LYS A 49 8.15 -7.05 10.25
N ASP A 50 9.34 -6.46 10.35
CA ASP A 50 10.53 -7.12 10.89
C ASP A 50 10.58 -7.05 12.43
N GLU A 51 9.71 -6.24 13.06
CA GLU A 51 9.59 -6.16 14.52
C GLU A 51 8.88 -7.43 15.05
N GLN A 52 9.34 -7.94 16.19
CA GLN A 52 8.90 -9.23 16.71
C GLN A 52 7.38 -9.32 16.95
N ASP A 53 6.77 -8.22 17.40
CA ASP A 53 5.34 -8.15 17.75
C ASP A 53 4.41 -8.16 16.53
N GLU A 54 4.91 -7.77 15.36
CA GLU A 54 4.23 -7.97 14.08
C GLU A 54 4.62 -9.31 13.47
N TYR A 55 5.92 -9.57 13.34
CA TYR A 55 6.43 -10.72 12.60
C TYR A 55 5.79 -12.02 13.08
N GLU A 56 5.89 -12.33 14.38
CA GLU A 56 5.44 -13.62 14.93
C GLU A 56 3.94 -13.83 14.75
N ALA A 57 3.16 -12.76 14.89
CA ALA A 57 1.72 -12.79 14.78
C ALA A 57 1.26 -13.03 13.32
N TYR A 58 1.90 -12.38 12.35
CA TYR A 58 1.62 -12.61 10.93
C TYR A 58 2.04 -14.01 10.49
N ASP A 59 3.26 -14.43 10.86
CA ASP A 59 3.79 -15.75 10.55
C ASP A 59 2.84 -16.85 11.07
N ALA A 60 2.45 -16.77 12.34
CA ALA A 60 1.51 -17.72 12.94
C ALA A 60 0.13 -17.71 12.26
N TYR A 61 -0.40 -16.54 11.92
CA TYR A 61 -1.75 -16.40 11.35
C TYR A 61 -1.87 -16.89 9.90
N PHE A 62 -0.86 -16.61 9.07
CA PHE A 62 -0.89 -16.95 7.64
C PHE A 62 -0.20 -18.27 7.32
N TYR A 63 0.85 -18.63 8.05
CA TYR A 63 1.72 -19.78 7.74
C TYR A 63 1.79 -20.83 8.88
N GLY A 64 1.30 -20.50 10.08
CA GLY A 64 1.29 -21.42 11.23
C GLY A 64 0.24 -22.54 11.20
N GLY A 65 -0.61 -22.59 10.16
CA GLY A 65 -1.58 -23.68 9.94
C GLY A 65 -2.72 -23.78 10.96
N ASN A 66 -2.88 -22.80 11.86
CA ASN A 66 -3.96 -22.78 12.84
C ASN A 66 -4.49 -21.35 13.07
N ARG A 67 -5.78 -21.23 13.37
CA ARG A 67 -6.46 -19.97 13.72
C ARG A 67 -7.13 -20.08 15.08
N SER A 68 -6.35 -20.49 16.08
CA SER A 68 -6.82 -20.49 17.47
C SER A 68 -7.22 -19.08 17.93
N TYR A 69 -8.01 -18.98 19.00
CA TYR A 69 -8.40 -17.70 19.59
C TYR A 69 -7.19 -16.80 19.87
N ALA A 70 -6.11 -17.36 20.42
CA ALA A 70 -4.88 -16.63 20.70
C ALA A 70 -4.21 -16.09 19.43
N VAL A 71 -4.12 -16.91 18.37
CA VAL A 71 -3.53 -16.49 17.08
C VAL A 71 -4.34 -15.36 16.44
N MET A 72 -5.67 -15.45 16.46
CA MET A 72 -6.53 -14.39 15.94
C MET A 72 -6.38 -13.07 16.73
N GLN A 73 -6.32 -13.13 18.07
CA GLN A 73 -6.13 -11.96 18.93
C GLN A 73 -4.76 -11.30 18.71
N ASN A 74 -3.69 -12.10 18.60
CA ASN A 74 -2.35 -11.59 18.34
C ASN A 74 -2.26 -10.94 16.95
N TYR A 75 -2.86 -11.57 15.94
CA TYR A 75 -2.94 -10.98 14.60
C TYR A 75 -3.69 -9.64 14.58
N GLN A 76 -4.83 -9.52 15.27
CA GLN A 76 -5.57 -8.26 15.34
C GLN A 76 -4.74 -7.12 15.95
N LYS A 77 -3.96 -7.42 17.00
CA LYS A 77 -3.05 -6.44 17.62
C LYS A 77 -1.91 -6.06 16.68
N ALA A 78 -1.28 -7.04 16.04
CA ALA A 78 -0.23 -6.81 15.06
C ALA A 78 -0.73 -5.99 13.85
N TRP A 79 -1.92 -6.29 13.34
CA TRP A 79 -2.56 -5.51 12.27
C TRP A 79 -2.79 -4.05 12.69
N LEU A 80 -3.25 -3.81 13.93
CA LEU A 80 -3.40 -2.45 14.45
C LEU A 80 -2.05 -1.71 14.53
N LEU A 81 -1.01 -2.36 15.06
CA LEU A 81 0.34 -1.78 15.16
C LEU A 81 0.89 -1.44 13.78
N HIS A 82 0.79 -2.37 12.84
CA HIS A 82 1.21 -2.20 11.45
C HIS A 82 0.55 -0.99 10.79
N LEU A 83 -0.78 -0.87 10.90
CA LEU A 83 -1.54 0.27 10.39
C LEU A 83 -1.10 1.61 11.00
N HIS A 84 -0.55 1.62 12.21
CA HIS A 84 -0.18 2.83 12.95
C HIS A 84 1.34 3.03 13.06
N ARG A 85 2.13 2.16 12.43
CA ARG A 85 3.59 2.32 12.24
C ARG A 85 3.95 2.68 10.80
N ASN A 86 3.07 2.37 9.85
CA ASN A 86 3.29 2.63 8.42
C ASN A 86 2.27 3.66 7.91
N PRO A 87 2.68 4.93 7.73
CA PRO A 87 1.75 6.01 7.39
C PRO A 87 1.18 5.95 5.96
N HIS A 88 1.64 5.02 5.12
CA HIS A 88 1.03 4.79 3.81
C HIS A 88 -0.33 4.08 3.90
N HIS A 89 -0.71 3.49 5.04
CA HIS A 89 -2.09 2.99 5.20
C HIS A 89 -3.06 4.12 5.52
N TRP A 90 -4.18 4.20 4.81
CA TRP A 90 -5.18 5.25 5.04
C TRP A 90 -5.76 5.25 6.47
N GLN A 91 -5.81 4.11 7.14
CA GLN A 91 -6.27 3.99 8.53
C GLN A 91 -5.36 4.72 9.52
N TYR A 92 -4.09 4.96 9.18
CA TYR A 92 -3.17 5.77 9.98
C TYR A 92 -3.72 7.19 10.20
N TRP A 93 -4.43 7.73 9.21
CA TRP A 93 -4.89 9.12 9.17
C TRP A 93 -6.31 9.30 9.70
N ILE A 94 -6.79 8.36 10.51
CA ILE A 94 -8.10 8.44 11.16
C ILE A 94 -7.88 8.66 12.66
N LEU A 95 -8.22 9.87 13.10
CA LEU A 95 -8.22 10.21 14.52
C LEU A 95 -9.55 9.77 15.13
N ILE A 96 -9.48 8.85 16.09
CA ILE A 96 -10.62 8.45 16.93
C ILE A 96 -10.52 9.30 18.20
N ASN A 97 -11.48 10.20 18.43
CA ASN A 97 -11.48 11.09 19.59
C ASN A 97 -12.10 10.43 20.83
N ASP A 98 -11.70 10.93 22.01
CA ASP A 98 -12.24 10.47 23.31
C ASP A 98 -13.68 10.95 23.55
N ASP A 99 -14.08 12.12 23.02
CA ASP A 99 -15.46 12.59 23.08
C ASP A 99 -16.26 12.01 21.90
N PRO A 100 -17.29 11.18 22.15
CA PRO A 100 -18.16 10.64 21.09
C PRO A 100 -18.82 11.70 20.21
N LYS A 101 -18.95 12.95 20.69
CA LYS A 101 -19.51 14.07 19.92
C LYS A 101 -18.55 14.60 18.85
N GLU A 102 -17.25 14.46 19.05
CA GLU A 102 -16.23 14.84 18.06
C GLU A 102 -16.13 13.79 16.95
N GLY A 103 -16.55 12.55 17.23
CA GLY A 103 -16.55 11.46 16.26
C GLY A 103 -15.14 11.11 15.77
N GLU A 104 -15.07 10.56 14.56
CA GLU A 104 -13.79 10.34 13.89
C GLU A 104 -13.44 11.53 12.99
N ILE A 105 -12.17 11.94 12.99
CA ILE A 105 -11.64 12.99 12.12
C ILE A 105 -10.69 12.35 11.11
N ILE A 106 -10.96 12.57 9.83
CA ILE A 106 -10.13 12.06 8.74
C ILE A 106 -9.14 13.15 8.34
N LEU A 107 -7.85 12.89 8.54
CA LEU A 107 -6.76 13.82 8.26
C LEU A 107 -6.29 13.72 6.80
N GLU A 108 -5.80 14.84 6.26
CA GLU A 108 -5.17 14.86 4.95
C GLU A 108 -3.85 14.09 4.99
N MET A 109 -3.74 13.04 4.18
CA MET A 109 -2.51 12.25 4.04
C MET A 109 -1.46 13.05 3.27
N PRO A 110 -0.21 13.13 3.76
CA PRO A 110 0.91 13.71 3.03
C PRO A 110 1.16 13.01 1.69
N TYR A 111 1.54 13.79 0.68
CA TYR A 111 1.64 13.34 -0.70
C TYR A 111 2.59 12.15 -0.90
N ASN A 112 3.73 12.13 -0.20
CA ASN A 112 4.70 11.02 -0.28
C ASN A 112 4.12 9.68 0.19
N TYR A 113 3.23 9.68 1.18
CA TYR A 113 2.54 8.47 1.64
C TYR A 113 1.41 8.05 0.69
N ILE A 114 0.82 8.98 -0.06
CA ILE A 114 -0.12 8.64 -1.14
C ILE A 114 0.59 7.83 -2.23
N ILE A 115 1.79 8.27 -2.64
CA ILE A 115 2.61 7.56 -3.64
C ILE A 115 2.97 6.15 -3.13
N GLU A 116 3.47 6.04 -1.90
CA GLU A 116 3.79 4.73 -1.31
C GLU A 116 2.55 3.83 -1.21
N MET A 117 1.40 4.36 -0.80
CA MET A 117 0.14 3.61 -0.72
C MET A 117 -0.29 3.04 -2.06
N ILE A 118 -0.14 3.82 -3.14
CA ILE A 118 -0.45 3.36 -4.49
C ILE A 118 0.52 2.25 -4.91
N CYS A 119 1.82 2.40 -4.62
CA CYS A 119 2.81 1.35 -4.87
C CYS A 119 2.51 0.06 -4.08
N ASP A 120 2.09 0.16 -2.82
CA ASP A 120 1.66 -0.95 -1.97
C ASP A 120 0.48 -1.71 -2.58
N TRP A 121 -0.59 -1.00 -2.97
CA TRP A 121 -1.72 -1.61 -3.65
C TRP A 121 -1.34 -2.24 -4.98
N TRP A 122 -0.46 -1.58 -5.73
CA TRP A 122 -0.06 -2.05 -7.06
C TRP A 122 0.85 -3.27 -7.02
N ALA A 123 1.52 -3.52 -5.90
CA ALA A 123 2.36 -4.68 -5.71
C ALA A 123 1.63 -6.02 -5.94
N PHE A 124 0.33 -6.06 -5.64
CA PHE A 124 -0.52 -7.23 -5.90
C PHE A 124 -0.77 -7.46 -7.41
N SER A 125 -0.91 -6.39 -8.19
CA SER A 125 -0.99 -6.45 -9.66
C SER A 125 0.32 -6.95 -10.27
N TRP A 126 1.46 -6.46 -9.77
CA TRP A 126 2.79 -6.94 -10.15
C TRP A 126 2.98 -8.42 -9.84
N GLN A 127 2.55 -8.88 -8.66
CA GLN A 127 2.63 -10.28 -8.28
C GLN A 127 1.86 -11.20 -9.25
N LYS A 128 0.71 -10.75 -9.75
CA LYS A 128 -0.15 -11.51 -10.68
C LYS A 128 0.24 -11.35 -12.16
N GLY A 129 1.12 -10.41 -12.49
CA GLY A 129 1.46 -10.05 -13.86
C GLY A 129 0.34 -9.34 -14.62
N LYS A 130 -0.59 -8.67 -13.92
CA LYS A 130 -1.73 -7.96 -14.50
C LYS A 130 -1.81 -6.55 -13.94
N LEU A 131 -1.06 -5.64 -14.56
CA LEU A 131 -0.82 -4.28 -14.04
C LEU A 131 -2.08 -3.40 -13.97
N ASP A 132 -3.12 -3.72 -14.72
CA ASP A 132 -4.39 -3.00 -14.77
C ASP A 132 -5.39 -3.39 -13.66
N GLU A 133 -5.17 -4.50 -12.94
CA GLU A 133 -6.10 -4.95 -11.90
C GLU A 133 -6.25 -3.95 -10.74
N ILE A 134 -5.27 -3.07 -10.50
CA ILE A 134 -5.34 -2.04 -9.44
C ILE A 134 -6.54 -1.11 -9.62
N PHE A 135 -6.91 -0.77 -10.86
CA PHE A 135 -8.00 0.20 -11.10
C PHE A 135 -9.35 -0.38 -10.68
N GLY A 136 -9.64 -1.62 -11.08
CA GLY A 136 -10.84 -2.32 -10.65
C GLY A 136 -10.86 -2.58 -9.14
N TRP A 137 -9.71 -2.94 -8.57
CA TRP A 137 -9.57 -3.07 -7.12
C TRP A 137 -9.91 -1.75 -6.40
N TYR A 138 -9.36 -0.62 -6.85
CA TYR A 138 -9.64 0.68 -6.28
C TYR A 138 -11.13 1.04 -6.40
N ASP A 139 -11.76 0.87 -7.56
CA ASP A 139 -13.19 1.16 -7.79
C ASP A 139 -14.12 0.41 -6.82
N GLU A 140 -13.74 -0.82 -6.44
CA GLU A 140 -14.47 -1.61 -5.45
C GLU A 140 -14.22 -1.13 -4.01
N HIS A 141 -12.96 -0.82 -3.67
CA HIS A 141 -12.53 -0.60 -2.29
C HIS A 141 -12.71 0.86 -1.85
N CYS A 142 -12.64 1.81 -2.79
CA CYS A 142 -12.72 3.25 -2.51
C CYS A 142 -14.04 3.65 -1.86
N LYS A 143 -15.11 2.83 -2.02
CA LYS A 143 -16.46 3.05 -1.48
C LYS A 143 -16.54 3.05 0.04
N TYR A 144 -15.62 2.35 0.70
CA TYR A 144 -15.60 2.24 2.17
C TYR A 144 -14.29 2.74 2.80
N MET A 145 -13.31 3.16 2.00
CA MET A 145 -12.13 3.87 2.48
C MET A 145 -12.51 5.25 3.02
N LYS A 146 -12.10 5.56 4.25
CA LYS A 146 -12.29 6.87 4.87
C LYS A 146 -11.07 7.74 4.57
N LEU A 147 -11.16 8.48 3.47
CA LEU A 147 -10.08 9.34 2.96
C LEU A 147 -10.51 10.80 3.01
N HIS A 148 -9.58 11.68 3.42
CA HIS A 148 -9.81 13.12 3.32
C HIS A 148 -10.09 13.50 1.86
N PRO A 149 -11.03 14.41 1.55
CA PRO A 149 -11.44 14.69 0.18
C PRO A 149 -10.29 15.05 -0.78
N LYS A 150 -9.30 15.81 -0.28
CA LYS A 150 -8.10 16.13 -1.08
C LYS A 150 -7.22 14.91 -1.34
N THR A 151 -7.00 14.07 -0.33
CA THR A 151 -6.25 12.81 -0.48
C THR A 151 -6.91 11.90 -1.51
N ARG A 152 -8.24 11.75 -1.44
CA ARG A 152 -9.00 10.97 -2.43
C ARG A 152 -8.82 11.51 -3.84
N LYS A 153 -8.99 12.82 -4.03
CA LYS A 153 -8.79 13.46 -5.33
C LYS A 153 -7.38 13.21 -5.86
N THR A 154 -6.35 13.37 -5.02
CA THR A 154 -4.96 13.12 -5.42
C THR A 154 -4.73 11.67 -5.83
N ILE A 155 -5.31 10.70 -5.12
CA ILE A 155 -5.24 9.28 -5.49
C ILE A 155 -5.87 9.05 -6.87
N GLU A 156 -7.08 9.55 -7.08
CA GLU A 156 -7.83 9.40 -8.34
C GLU A 156 -7.07 10.06 -9.52
N ASP A 157 -6.52 11.25 -9.32
CA ASP A 157 -5.71 11.96 -10.32
C ASP A 157 -4.44 11.16 -10.70
N ILE A 158 -3.77 10.51 -9.73
CA ILE A 158 -2.60 9.67 -9.98
C ILE A 158 -3.00 8.39 -10.73
N LEU A 159 -4.04 7.70 -10.28
CA LEU A 159 -4.50 6.45 -10.89
C LEU A 159 -4.93 6.68 -12.36
N GLU A 160 -5.60 7.79 -12.66
CA GLU A 160 -5.99 8.12 -14.04
C GLU A 160 -4.77 8.34 -14.95
N LYS A 161 -3.72 9.02 -14.45
CA LYS A 161 -2.45 9.18 -15.18
C LYS A 161 -1.76 7.84 -15.41
N MET A 162 -1.71 6.97 -14.39
CA MET A 162 -1.16 5.62 -14.51
C MET A 162 -1.91 4.80 -15.56
N LYS A 163 -3.25 4.84 -15.54
CA LYS A 163 -4.10 4.14 -16.49
C LYS A 163 -3.85 4.60 -17.92
N THR A 164 -3.93 5.91 -18.15
CA THR A 164 -3.63 6.54 -19.45
C THR A 164 -2.28 6.10 -19.98
N LYS A 165 -1.25 6.15 -19.13
CA LYS A 165 0.11 5.78 -19.51
C LYS A 165 0.29 4.29 -19.82
N LEU A 166 -0.37 3.41 -19.07
CA LEU A 166 -0.37 1.97 -19.35
C LEU A 166 -1.02 1.66 -20.69
N ASP A 167 -2.15 2.32 -21.00
CA ASP A 167 -2.85 2.12 -22.27
C ASP A 167 -1.99 2.62 -23.46
N GLU A 168 -1.33 3.78 -23.34
CA GLU A 168 -0.35 4.26 -24.33
C GLU A 168 0.78 3.27 -24.60
N ILE A 169 1.30 2.61 -23.55
CA ILE A 169 2.38 1.62 -23.68
C ILE A 169 1.86 0.35 -24.37
N LYS A 170 0.65 -0.11 -24.02
CA LYS A 170 0.03 -1.27 -24.67
C LYS A 170 -0.17 -1.04 -26.17
N GLU A 171 -0.75 0.10 -26.54
CA GLU A 171 -0.97 0.47 -27.95
C GLU A 171 0.35 0.52 -28.74
N LYS A 172 1.40 1.11 -28.17
CA LYS A 172 2.74 1.15 -28.81
C LYS A 172 3.32 -0.24 -29.02
N ASN A 173 3.17 -1.14 -28.06
CA ASN A 173 3.66 -2.51 -28.17
C ASN A 173 2.86 -3.32 -29.20
N GLU A 174 1.56 -3.09 -29.34
CA GLU A 174 0.73 -3.73 -30.36
C GLU A 174 1.06 -3.24 -31.78
N LEU A 175 1.44 -1.97 -31.95
CA LEU A 175 1.85 -1.40 -33.24
C LEU A 175 3.26 -1.81 -33.69
N GLN A 176 4.10 -2.32 -32.78
CA GLN A 176 5.47 -2.76 -33.06
C GLN A 176 5.60 -4.28 -33.29
N ASN A 177 4.54 -5.04 -33.00
CA ASN A 177 4.44 -6.49 -33.23
C ASN A 177 3.62 -6.80 -34.47
#